data_AF-A0AAF0UPM2-F1
#
_entry.id   AF-A0AAF0UPM2-F1
#
_cell.length_a   1.000
_cell.length_b   1.000
_cell.length_c   1.000
_cell.angle_alpha   90.00
_cell.angle_beta   90.00
_cell.angle_gamma   90.00
#
_symmetry.space_group_name_H-M   'P 1'
#
loop_
_entity.id
_entity.type
_entity.pdbx_description
1 polymer ?
#
loop_
_entity_poly.entity_id
_entity_poly.type
_entity_poly.pdbx_seq_one_letter_code
_entity_poly.pdbx_strand_id
1 'polypeptide(L)' 'KRFVELFSSIASPLTKLTHNKVKFQWSDECEKSFLKLKTRLTTAHILTLPNGSDGYVMYCDASNISLGCVLMQ' A
#
# COMPACT_ATOMS: atom_id res chain seq x y z
N LYS A 1 3.46 4.45 4.37
CA LYS A 1 3.56 5.92 4.16
C LYS A 1 4.91 6.37 3.59
N ARG A 2 6.05 5.87 4.09
CA ARG A 2 7.39 6.36 3.73
C ARG A 2 7.78 6.19 2.23
N PHE A 3 7.15 5.26 1.53
CA PHE A 3 7.54 4.91 0.15
C PHE A 3 6.66 5.51 -0.96
N VAL A 4 5.51 6.10 -0.60
CA VAL A 4 4.60 6.72 -1.56
C VAL A 4 4.44 8.17 -1.15
N GLU A 5 5.00 9.07 -1.96
CA GLU A 5 4.87 10.50 -1.74
C GLU A 5 3.39 10.90 -1.73
N LEU A 6 3.02 11.81 -0.82
CA LEU A 6 1.64 12.28 -0.63
C LEU A 6 0.63 11.17 -0.32
N PHE A 7 1.07 10.00 0.18
CA PHE A 7 0.19 8.86 0.49
C PHE A 7 -1.05 9.27 1.30
N SER A 8 -0.90 10.13 2.32
CA SER A 8 -2.03 10.55 3.15
C SER A 8 -3.11 11.30 2.38
N SER A 9 -2.71 12.08 1.38
CA SER A 9 -3.65 12.82 0.52
C SER A 9 -4.37 11.85 -0.41
N ILE A 10 -3.62 10.94 -1.06
CA ILE A 10 -4.18 9.96 -1.98
C ILE A 10 -5.11 8.97 -1.26
N ALA A 11 -4.75 8.52 -0.06
CA ALA A 11 -5.54 7.56 0.71
C ALA A 11 -6.74 8.18 1.45
N SER A 12 -6.86 9.52 1.46
CA SER A 12 -7.92 10.24 2.18
C SER A 12 -9.34 9.74 1.86
N PRO A 13 -9.78 9.65 0.58
CA PRO A 13 -11.13 9.16 0.28
C PRO A 13 -11.35 7.72 0.74
N LEU A 14 -10.34 6.85 0.64
CA LEU A 14 -10.42 5.48 1.14
C LEU A 14 -10.51 5.41 2.66
N THR A 15 -9.78 6.28 3.36
CA THR A 15 -9.80 6.37 4.83
C THR A 15 -11.17 6.84 5.32
N LYS A 16 -11.84 7.75 4.60
CA LYS A 16 -13.20 8.18 4.96
C LYS A 16 -14.20 7.03 4.94
N LEU A 17 -14.00 6.01 4.09
CA LEU A 17 -14.88 4.83 4.02
C LEU A 17 -14.84 3.98 5.30
N THR A 18 -13.78 4.09 6.11
CA THR A 18 -13.64 3.33 7.37
C THR A 18 -14.10 4.10 8.59
N HIS A 19 -14.53 5.35 8.43
CA HIS A 19 -15.00 6.17 9.54
C HIS A 19 -16.33 5.66 10.08
N ASN A 20 -16.47 5.68 11.41
CA ASN A 20 -17.72 5.35 12.08
C ASN A 20 -18.86 6.22 11.54
N LYS A 21 -20.03 5.59 11.35
CA LYS A 21 -21.27 6.26 10.86
C LYS A 21 -21.19 6.81 9.43
N VAL A 22 -20.14 6.48 8.66
CA VAL A 22 -20.11 6.72 7.22
C VAL A 22 -20.65 5.49 6.50
N LYS A 23 -21.63 5.69 5.59
CA LYS A 23 -22.10 4.61 4.73
C LYS A 23 -21.00 4.30 3.72
N PHE A 24 -20.59 3.03 3.64
CA PHE A 24 -19.64 2.58 2.64
C PHE A 24 -20.24 2.76 1.24
N GLN A 25 -19.72 3.72 0.49
CA GLN A 25 -20.08 3.98 -0.90
C GLN A 25 -18.81 4.17 -1.71
N TRP A 26 -18.55 3.24 -2.62
CA TRP A 26 -17.37 3.32 -3.48
C TRP A 26 -17.61 4.33 -4.60
N SER A 27 -17.09 5.55 -4.42
CA SER A 27 -17.19 6.60 -5.43
C SER A 27 -16.08 6.51 -6.46
N ASP A 28 -16.23 7.21 -7.59
CA ASP A 28 -15.19 7.35 -8.60
C ASP A 28 -13.88 7.94 -8.03
N GLU A 29 -13.99 8.77 -6.99
CA GLU A 29 -12.83 9.35 -6.28
C GLU A 29 -12.10 8.28 -5.47
N CYS A 30 -12.84 7.33 -4.88
CA CYS A 30 -12.27 6.16 -4.20
C CYS A 30 -11.55 5.27 -5.21
N GLU A 31 -12.18 4.97 -6.35
CA GLU A 31 -11.58 4.16 -7.41
C GLU A 31 -10.29 4.78 -7.95
N LYS A 32 -10.33 6.06 -8.32
CA LYS A 32 -9.14 6.80 -8.80
C LYS A 32 -8.02 6.78 -7.77
N SER A 33 -8.36 6.92 -6.49
CA SER A 33 -7.39 6.89 -5.40
C SER A 33 -6.79 5.51 -5.18
N PHE A 34 -7.61 4.46 -5.25
CA PHE A 34 -7.16 3.08 -5.15
C PHE A 34 -6.22 2.69 -6.29
N LEU A 35 -6.60 2.98 -7.55
CA LEU A 35 -5.75 2.75 -8.71
C LEU A 35 -4.45 3.53 -8.64
N LYS A 36 -4.50 4.80 -8.21
CA LYS A 36 -3.30 5.62 -8.03
C LYS A 36 -2.37 5.04 -6.97
N LEU A 37 -2.89 4.53 -5.84
CA LEU A 37 -2.08 3.84 -4.83
C LEU A 37 -1.47 2.56 -5.37
N LYS A 38 -2.25 1.73 -6.07
CA LYS A 38 -1.77 0.49 -6.69
C LYS A 38 -0.61 0.79 -7.63
N THR A 39 -0.78 1.74 -8.55
CA THR A 39 0.28 2.14 -9.49
C THR A 39 1.51 2.64 -8.75
N ARG A 40 1.38 3.53 -7.75
CA ARG A 40 2.54 4.05 -7.00
C ARG A 40 3.28 2.96 -6.23
N LEU A 41 2.56 1.99 -5.65
CA LEU A 41 3.18 0.87 -4.94
C LEU A 41 3.89 -0.11 -5.89
N THR A 42 3.42 -0.25 -7.13
CA THR A 42 4.05 -1.13 -8.12
C THR A 42 5.11 -0.44 -8.99
N THR A 43 5.23 0.89 -8.97
CA THR A 43 6.14 1.66 -9.85
C THR A 43 7.22 2.46 -9.13
N ALA A 44 7.09 2.72 -7.83
CA ALA A 44 8.11 3.47 -7.08
C ALA A 44 9.41 2.68 -6.91
N HIS A 45 10.49 3.37 -6.52
CA HIS A 45 11.77 2.81 -6.06
C HIS A 45 11.61 2.09 -4.69
N ILE A 46 10.57 1.27 -4.56
CA ILE A 46 10.40 0.22 -3.54
C ILE A 46 11.11 -1.05 -4.03
N LEU A 47 11.20 -1.21 -5.35
CA LEU A 47 11.98 -2.22 -6.05
C LEU A 47 13.30 -1.61 -6.55
N THR A 48 14.04 -0.97 -5.65
CA THR A 48 15.42 -0.57 -5.93
C THR A 48 16.25 -1.84 -6.15
N LEU A 49 17.25 -1.80 -7.03
CA LEU A 49 18.19 -2.91 -7.12
C LEU A 49 18.81 -3.11 -5.74
N PRO A 50 18.82 -4.35 -5.23
CA PRO A 50 19.44 -4.60 -3.96
C PRO A 50 20.90 -4.18 -3.95
N ASN A 51 21.32 -3.42 -2.94
CA ASN A 51 22.73 -3.26 -2.69
C ASN A 51 23.25 -4.59 -2.10
N GLY A 52 24.40 -5.09 -2.57
CA GLY A 52 24.94 -6.37 -2.10
C GLY A 52 25.59 -6.31 -0.72
N SER A 53 25.59 -5.14 -0.08
CA SER A 53 26.29 -4.86 1.17
C SER A 53 25.41 -4.99 2.41
N ASP A 54 24.11 -4.71 2.28
CA ASP A 54 23.16 -4.77 3.38
C ASP A 54 22.38 -6.09 3.38
N GLY A 55 22.00 -6.55 4.57
CA GLY A 55 21.18 -7.74 4.73
C GLY A 55 19.73 -7.49 4.34
N TYR A 56 19.03 -8.56 3.96
CA TYR A 56 17.59 -8.51 3.65
C TYR A 56 16.77 -8.95 4.86
N VAL A 57 15.59 -8.37 5.01
CA VAL A 57 14.60 -8.79 6.01
C VAL A 57 13.31 -9.18 5.30
N MET A 58 12.85 -10.42 5.54
CA MET A 58 11.53 -10.85 5.10
C MET A 58 10.53 -10.68 6.25
N TYR A 59 9.48 -9.93 5.99
CA TYR A 59 8.27 -9.92 6.82
C TYR A 59 7.26 -10.84 6.20
N CYS A 60 6.73 -11.77 6.96
CA CYS A 60 5.79 -12.75 6.43
C CYS A 60 4.63 -12.96 7.40
N ASP A 61 3.41 -13.05 6.86
CA ASP A 61 2.17 -13.23 7.62
C ASP A 61 1.28 -14.27 6.92
N ALA A 62 0.62 -15.10 7.70
CA ALA A 62 -0.15 -16.24 7.21
C ALA A 62 -1.52 -16.33 7.90
N SER A 63 -2.52 -16.71 7.12
CA SER A 63 -3.84 -17.12 7.61
C SER A 63 -4.09 -18.59 7.26
N ASN A 64 -5.21 -19.14 7.73
CA ASN A 64 -5.62 -20.51 7.39
C ASN A 64 -5.83 -20.75 5.89
N ILE A 65 -5.91 -19.69 5.07
CA ILE A 65 -6.23 -19.77 3.64
C ILE A 65 -5.19 -19.12 2.73
N SER A 66 -4.23 -18.37 3.28
CA SER A 66 -3.30 -17.58 2.46
C SER A 66 -2.02 -17.23 3.21
N LEU A 67 -0.96 -16.98 2.44
CA LEU A 67 0.33 -16.49 2.91
C LEU A 67 0.70 -15.23 2.13
N GLY A 68 1.27 -14.24 2.81
CA GLY A 68 1.86 -13.07 2.17
C GLY A 68 3.20 -12.73 2.82
N CYS A 69 4.21 -12.43 2.00
CA CYS A 69 5.47 -11.88 2.50
C CYS A 69 5.86 -10.59 1.76
N VAL A 70 6.64 -9.75 2.43
CA VAL A 70 7.30 -8.56 1.89
C VAL A 70 8.79 -8.66 2.18
N LEU A 71 9.60 -8.60 1.13
CA LEU A 71 11.06 -8.47 1.23
C LEU A 71 11.42 -6.99 1.39
N MET A 72 12.21 -6.68 2.39
CA MET A 72 12.71 -5.33 2.67
C MET A 72 14.24 -5.32 2.73
N GLN A 73 14.79 -4.18 2.32
CA GLN A 73 16.20 -3.83 2.40
C GLN A 73 16.33 -2.36 2.76
#